data_AF-A0AAJ1SN90-F1
#
_entry.id   AF-A0AAJ1SN90-F1
#
_cell.length_a   1.000
_cell.length_b   1.000
_cell.length_c   1.000
_cell.angle_alpha   90.00
_cell.angle_beta   90.00
_cell.angle_gamma   90.00
#
_symmetry.space_group_name_H-M   'P 1'
#
loop_
_entity.id
_entity.type
_entity.pdbx_description
1 polymer ?
#
loop_
_entity_poly.entity_id
_entity_poly.type
_entity_poly.pdbx_seq_one_letter_code
_entity_poly.pdbx_strand_id
1 'polypeptide(L)'
;GKVYMDKREVQRQKDLLAVEKQSVKVLKNTFADIKEVKIEKSARNEMTGAYRMFVTMINNHDESVYFTFGFWKERNELGDYGVENKSIQKEGITVNKIRVIFSNNKEEYI
;
A
#
# COMPACT_ATOMS: atom_id res chain seq x y z
N GLY A 1 -7.67 15.23 -28.99
CA GLY A 1 -6.70 14.34 -29.67
C GLY A 1 -5.77 13.69 -28.68
N LYS A 2 -4.56 14.21 -28.49
CA LYS A 2 -3.49 13.59 -27.68
C LYS A 2 -3.37 14.16 -26.25
N VAL A 3 -3.40 15.49 -26.13
CA VAL A 3 -3.29 16.22 -24.84
C VAL A 3 -4.34 15.80 -23.80
N TYR A 4 -5.55 15.43 -24.23
CA TYR A 4 -6.61 14.97 -23.32
C TYR A 4 -6.33 13.57 -22.75
N MET A 5 -5.69 12.68 -23.50
CA MET A 5 -5.30 11.35 -23.01
C MET A 5 -4.15 11.47 -22.01
N ASP A 6 -3.18 12.34 -22.30
CA ASP A 6 -2.04 12.61 -21.40
C ASP A 6 -2.53 13.16 -20.05
N LYS A 7 -3.51 14.08 -20.06
CA LYS A 7 -4.13 14.61 -18.83
C LYS A 7 -4.86 13.54 -18.02
N ARG A 8 -5.57 12.61 -18.68
CA ARG A 8 -6.28 11.52 -18.01
C ARG A 8 -5.31 10.54 -17.35
N GLU A 9 -4.22 10.20 -18.03
CA GLU A 9 -3.21 9.29 -17.47
C GLU A 9 -2.48 9.94 -16.29
N VAL A 10 -2.11 11.22 -16.40
CA VAL A 10 -1.50 11.96 -15.28
C VAL A 10 -2.44 11.99 -14.07
N GLN A 11 -3.74 12.19 -14.28
CA GLN A 11 -4.71 12.16 -13.18
C GLN A 11 -4.82 10.76 -12.57
N ARG A 12 -4.88 9.72 -13.40
CA ARG A 12 -4.92 8.32 -12.95
C ARG A 12 -3.73 7.96 -12.06
N GLN A 13 -2.52 8.38 -12.45
CA GLN A 13 -1.30 8.14 -11.67
C GLN A 13 -1.31 8.90 -10.34
N LYS A 14 -1.84 10.12 -10.31
CA LYS A 14 -2.02 10.90 -9.07
C LYS A 14 -3.04 10.24 -8.14
N ASP A 15 -4.16 9.79 -8.68
CA ASP A 15 -5.22 9.14 -7.92
C ASP A 15 -4.73 7.80 -7.35
N LEU A 16 -3.99 7.02 -8.14
CA LEU A 16 -3.38 5.77 -7.67
C LEU A 16 -2.40 6.02 -6.53
N LEU A 17 -1.49 6.98 -6.69
CA LEU A 17 -0.55 7.36 -5.64
C LEU A 17 -1.27 7.78 -4.35
N ALA A 18 -2.38 8.51 -4.44
CA ALA A 18 -3.16 8.89 -3.27
C ALA A 18 -3.76 7.67 -2.56
N VAL A 19 -4.26 6.69 -3.32
CA VAL A 19 -4.77 5.42 -2.77
C VAL A 19 -3.66 4.63 -2.10
N GLU A 20 -2.49 4.53 -2.72
CA GLU A 20 -1.33 3.84 -2.15
C GLU A 20 -0.86 4.48 -0.84
N LYS A 21 -0.80 5.81 -0.78
CA LYS A 21 -0.49 6.53 0.46
C LYS A 21 -1.50 6.22 1.57
N GLN A 22 -2.78 6.22 1.22
CA GLN A 22 -3.85 5.97 2.18
C GLN A 22 -3.82 4.52 2.67
N SER A 23 -3.59 3.55 1.79
CA SER A 23 -3.53 2.14 2.14
C SER A 23 -2.37 1.84 3.09
N VAL A 24 -1.21 2.47 2.90
CA VAL A 24 -0.07 2.31 3.81
C VAL A 24 -0.35 2.89 5.21
N LYS A 25 -1.09 3.99 5.31
CA LYS A 25 -1.52 4.52 6.62
C LYS A 25 -2.40 3.52 7.38
N VAL A 26 -3.30 2.84 6.69
CA VAL A 26 -4.12 1.79 7.30
C VAL A 26 -3.26 0.58 7.66
N LEU A 27 -2.32 0.18 6.78
CA LEU A 27 -1.39 -0.92 7.03
C LEU A 27 -0.56 -0.69 8.31
N LYS A 28 -0.08 0.54 8.55
CA LYS A 28 0.60 0.94 9.79
C LYS A 28 -0.27 0.80 11.04
N ASN A 29 -1.58 0.88 10.90
CA ASN A 29 -2.52 0.68 12.01
C ASN A 29 -2.88 -0.80 12.22
N THR A 30 -2.42 -1.70 11.34
CA THR A 30 -2.68 -3.15 11.41
C THR A 30 -1.44 -3.93 11.84
N PHE A 31 -0.26 -3.56 11.35
CA PHE A 31 1.00 -4.22 11.71
C PHE A 31 1.94 -3.30 12.49
N ALA A 32 2.52 -3.87 13.55
CA ALA A 32 3.56 -3.26 14.36
C ALA A 32 4.94 -3.39 13.70
N ASP A 33 5.89 -2.62 14.21
CA ASP A 33 7.32 -2.76 13.93
C ASP A 33 7.70 -2.66 12.45
N ILE A 34 6.89 -1.98 11.62
CA ILE A 34 7.19 -1.75 10.21
C ILE A 34 8.34 -0.74 10.08
N LYS A 35 9.32 -1.07 9.24
CA LYS A 35 10.45 -0.21 8.86
C LYS A 35 10.27 0.35 7.44
N GLU A 36 9.90 -0.52 6.50
CA GLU A 36 9.72 -0.16 5.09
C GLU A 36 8.52 -0.92 4.46
N VAL A 37 7.82 -0.26 3.55
CA VAL A 37 6.81 -0.89 2.69
C VAL A 37 7.10 -0.54 1.24
N LYS A 38 7.31 -1.56 0.41
CA LYS A 38 7.41 -1.43 -1.04
C LYS A 38 6.15 -1.96 -1.70
N ILE A 39 5.47 -1.11 -2.45
CA ILE A 39 4.30 -1.46 -3.24
C ILE A 39 4.79 -1.90 -4.62
N GLU A 40 4.76 -3.21 -4.84
CA GLU A 40 5.19 -3.82 -6.11
C GLU A 40 4.17 -3.55 -7.22
N LYS A 41 2.88 -3.63 -6.86
CA LYS A 41 1.76 -3.41 -7.77
C LYS A 41 0.48 -3.11 -7.00
N SER A 42 -0.42 -2.38 -7.64
CA SER A 42 -1.79 -2.16 -7.20
C SER A 42 -2.76 -2.49 -8.35
N ALA A 43 -3.88 -3.12 -8.04
CA ALA A 43 -4.91 -3.47 -9.01
C ALA A 43 -6.29 -3.12 -8.46
N ARG A 44 -7.07 -2.35 -9.22
CA ARG A 44 -8.45 -2.03 -8.85
C ARG A 44 -9.40 -3.09 -9.37
N ASN A 45 -10.29 -3.58 -8.52
CA ASN A 45 -11.44 -4.35 -8.94
C ASN A 45 -12.54 -3.38 -9.40
N GLU A 46 -12.84 -3.34 -10.69
CA GLU A 46 -13.84 -2.40 -11.25
C GLU A 46 -15.28 -2.70 -10.78
N MET A 47 -15.57 -3.94 -10.35
CA MET A 47 -16.90 -4.32 -9.89
C MET A 47 -17.17 -3.85 -8.45
N THR A 48 -16.19 -4.00 -7.56
CA THR A 48 -16.34 -3.65 -6.14
C THR A 48 -15.75 -2.29 -5.79
N GLY A 49 -14.85 -1.75 -6.62
CA GLY A 49 -14.07 -0.56 -6.34
C GLY A 49 -12.91 -0.78 -5.35
N ALA A 50 -12.74 -2.01 -4.83
CA ALA A 50 -11.64 -2.36 -3.92
C ALA A 50 -10.31 -2.41 -4.67
N TYR A 51 -9.23 -2.09 -3.96
CA TYR A 51 -7.86 -2.21 -4.45
C TYR A 51 -7.22 -3.45 -3.87
N ARG A 52 -6.59 -4.27 -4.71
CA ARG A 52 -5.67 -5.31 -4.27
C ARG A 52 -4.25 -4.76 -4.34
N MET A 53 -3.60 -4.74 -3.19
CA MET A 53 -2.23 -4.28 -3.02
C MET A 53 -1.29 -5.48 -2.96
N PHE A 54 -0.17 -5.39 -3.66
CA PHE A 54 0.91 -6.38 -3.62
C PHE A 54 2.12 -5.67 -3.01
N VAL A 55 2.55 -6.13 -1.85
CA VAL A 55 3.57 -5.42 -1.07
C VAL A 55 4.66 -6.34 -0.57
N THR A 56 5.86 -5.78 -0.50
CA THR A 56 6.95 -6.30 0.32
C THR A 56 7.07 -5.41 1.54
N MET A 57 6.90 -5.97 2.73
CA MET A 57 7.04 -5.27 4.01
C MET A 57 8.32 -5.71 4.70
N ILE A 58 9.07 -4.77 5.26
CA ILE A 58 10.28 -5.02 6.04
C ILE A 58 10.06 -4.52 7.46
N ASN A 59 10.35 -5.35 8.46
CA ASN A 59 10.23 -4.99 9.87
C ASN A 59 11.52 -4.33 10.42
N ASN A 60 11.48 -3.92 11.69
CA ASN A 60 12.63 -3.34 12.38
C ASN A 60 13.81 -4.31 12.60
N HIS A 61 13.62 -5.60 12.33
CA HIS A 61 14.65 -6.65 12.39
C HIS A 61 15.25 -6.95 11.01
N ASP A 62 14.95 -6.14 9.99
CA ASP A 62 15.39 -6.34 8.61
C ASP A 62 14.89 -7.64 7.95
N GLU A 63 13.81 -8.20 8.50
CA GLU A 63 13.12 -9.34 7.93
C GLU A 63 12.02 -8.86 6.98
N SER A 64 11.88 -9.53 5.84
CA SER A 64 10.92 -9.16 4.80
C SER A 64 9.85 -10.21 4.57
N VAL A 65 8.65 -9.76 4.21
CA VAL A 65 7.53 -10.61 3.83
C VAL A 65 6.79 -10.00 2.65
N TYR A 66 6.53 -10.82 1.63
CA TYR A 66 5.70 -10.46 0.50
C TYR A 66 4.29 -10.99 0.73
N PHE A 67 3.28 -10.14 0.61
CA PHE A 67 1.88 -10.55 0.74
C PHE A 67 0.95 -9.62 -0.03
N THR A 68 -0.33 -10.01 -0.08
CA THR A 68 -1.37 -9.17 -0.66
C THR A 68 -2.42 -8.79 0.36
N PHE A 69 -2.97 -7.59 0.22
CA PHE A 69 -4.12 -7.15 1.01
C PHE A 69 -5.13 -6.37 0.17
N GLY A 70 -6.40 -6.46 0.55
CA GLY A 70 -7.48 -5.64 0.04
C GLY A 70 -7.50 -4.28 0.73
N PHE A 71 -7.86 -3.23 -0.01
CA PHE A 71 -8.01 -1.89 0.51
C PHE A 71 -9.24 -1.22 -0.09
N TRP A 72 -10.12 -0.70 0.77
CA TRP A 72 -11.32 0.02 0.37
C TRP A 72 -11.12 1.52 0.61
N LYS A 73 -10.76 2.24 -0.45
CA LYS A 73 -10.45 3.68 -0.40
C LYS A 73 -11.54 4.50 0.31
N GLU A 74 -12.81 4.31 -0.07
CA GLU A 74 -13.94 5.09 0.43
C GLU A 74 -14.26 4.83 1.91
N ARG A 75 -13.89 3.64 2.41
CA ARG A 75 -14.09 3.24 3.81
C ARG A 75 -12.84 3.43 4.67
N ASN A 76 -11.70 3.69 4.01
CA ASN A 76 -10.39 3.77 4.65
C ASN A 76 -10.07 2.53 5.52
N GLU A 77 -10.46 1.35 5.03
CA GLU A 77 -10.31 0.08 5.75
C GLU A 77 -9.47 -0.93 4.95
N LEU A 78 -8.78 -1.79 5.69
CA LEU A 78 -8.12 -2.96 5.15
C LEU A 78 -9.20 -4.03 4.95
N GLY A 79 -9.24 -4.63 3.77
CA GLY A 79 -10.03 -5.84 3.50
C GLY A 79 -9.24 -7.08 3.89
N ASP A 80 -9.49 -8.19 3.20
CA ASP A 80 -8.75 -9.42 3.44
C ASP A 80 -7.24 -9.24 3.19
N TYR A 81 -6.41 -9.79 4.07
CA TYR A 81 -4.96 -9.82 3.93
C TYR A 81 -4.40 -11.22 4.16
N GLY A 82 -3.39 -11.58 3.37
CA GLY A 82 -2.64 -12.81 3.58
C GLY A 82 -1.71 -12.67 4.79
N VAL A 83 -1.70 -13.67 5.67
CA VAL A 83 -0.72 -13.79 6.76
C VAL A 83 0.24 -14.92 6.38
N GLU A 84 1.37 -14.53 5.79
CA GLU A 84 2.42 -15.43 5.32
C GLU A 84 3.45 -15.73 6.41
N ASN A 85 3.74 -14.74 7.27
CA ASN A 85 4.64 -14.93 8.41
C ASN A 85 4.22 -14.08 9.61
N LYS A 86 3.76 -14.73 10.69
CA LYS A 86 3.28 -14.08 11.92
C LYS A 86 4.37 -13.38 12.75
N SER A 87 5.65 -13.75 12.61
CA SER A 87 6.74 -13.06 13.32
C SER A 87 7.05 -11.70 12.69
N ILE A 88 6.84 -11.57 11.37
CA ILE A 88 7.06 -10.34 10.60
C ILE A 88 5.75 -9.51 10.54
N GLN A 89 4.62 -10.16 10.24
CA GLN A 89 3.28 -9.57 10.22
C GLN A 89 2.63 -9.57 11.60
N LYS A 90 3.34 -8.98 12.55
CA LYS A 90 2.89 -8.86 13.94
C LYS A 90 1.77 -7.82 14.04
N GLU A 91 0.62 -8.22 14.54
CA GLU A 91 -0.51 -7.30 14.76
C GLU A 91 -0.14 -6.19 15.74
N GLY A 92 -0.56 -4.97 15.44
CA GLY A 92 -0.36 -3.79 16.27
C GLY A 92 -0.21 -2.51 15.45
N ILE A 93 0.32 -1.46 16.06
CA ILE A 93 0.40 -0.13 15.43
C ILE A 93 1.86 0.29 15.30
N THR A 94 2.26 0.68 14.09
CA THR A 94 3.52 1.35 13.82
C THR A 94 3.34 2.87 13.91
N VAL A 95 3.86 3.47 14.99
CA VAL A 95 3.76 4.92 15.26
C VAL A 95 4.82 5.72 14.51
N ASN A 96 6.01 5.15 14.32
CA ASN A 96 7.12 5.82 13.66
C ASN A 96 6.85 6.06 12.17
N LYS A 97 7.55 7.04 11.59
CA LYS A 97 7.56 7.19 10.12
C LYS A 97 8.30 6.00 9.52
N ILE A 98 7.75 5.44 8.45
CA ILE A 98 8.35 4.33 7.70
C ILE A 98 8.74 4.79 6.31
N ARG A 99 9.72 4.13 5.71
CA ARG A 99 10.03 4.35 4.30
C ARG A 99 8.98 3.67 3.43
N VAL A 100 8.46 4.36 2.44
CA VAL A 100 7.46 3.82 1.51
C VAL A 100 7.97 4.00 0.08
N ILE A 101 8.02 2.92 -0.67
CA ILE A 101 8.36 2.91 -2.10
C ILE A 101 7.09 2.56 -2.87
N PHE A 102 6.54 3.52 -3.60
CA PHE A 102 5.29 3.38 -4.36
C PHE A 102 5.49 2.62 -5.67
N SER A 103 4.38 2.17 -6.29
CA SER A 103 4.46 1.42 -7.55
C SER A 103 5.03 2.24 -8.72
N ASN A 104 5.03 3.57 -8.59
CA ASN A 104 5.63 4.50 -9.55
C ASN A 104 7.09 4.87 -9.21
N ASN A 105 7.74 4.12 -8.30
CA ASN A 105 9.10 4.32 -7.80
C ASN A 105 9.33 5.62 -7.02
N LYS A 106 8.27 6.36 -6.67
CA LYS A 106 8.43 7.47 -5.73
C LYS A 106 8.67 6.93 -4.34
N GLU A 107 9.45 7.67 -3.56
CA GLU A 107 9.72 7.35 -2.17
C GLU A 107 9.21 8.46 -1.26
N GLU A 108 8.65 8.08 -0.11
CA GLU A 108 8.17 9.02 0.92
C GLU A 108 8.26 8.39 2.31
N TYR A 109 8.38 9.23 3.33
CA TYR A 109 8.29 8.80 4.73
C TYR A 109 6.90 9.14 5.28
N ILE A 110 6.12 8.10 5.60
CA ILE A 110 4.73 8.18 6.09
C ILE A 110 4.63 7.71 7.53
#